data_AF-A0A6I8TFC4-F1
#
_entry.id   AF-A0A6I8TFC4-F1
#
_cell.length_a   1.000
_cell.length_b   1.000
_cell.length_c   1.000
_cell.angle_alpha   90.00
_cell.angle_beta   90.00
_cell.angle_gamma   90.00
#
_symmetry.space_group_name_H-M   'P 1'
#
loop_
_entity.id
_entity.type
_entity.pdbx_description
1 polymer ?
#
loop_
_entity_poly.entity_id
_entity_poly.type
_entity_poly.pdbx_seq_one_letter_code
_entity_poly.pdbx_strand_id
1 'polypeptide(L)'
;METVSRGPFVSILPESQFYVPRAALALLTAAGLMSLGISIYNTVQVKAVAKQSERMATEINRIAESQEHTTRALRKLAEGFNYLTTVTIPAIEQQINILCNEVSCVAMRNQVFMELNRRLKQRLFVSVTAGANAMYNRKVTPDFLPPSEIKTKLMTREDMAGSIYEKGKIEAFHRDKVGIREIARRIGRSHQVVLTYLKNPSGYGKNRKKPRKSKLSGREKREIVRTASNSQKSLKQIKQELNLNVCRETIRQVLVQSPYIKRAKKAKAPNLTPSHIERRLNFAKANMNRQWTMVSCEKGVLF
;
A
#
# COMPACT_ATOMS: atom_id res chain seq x y z
N MET A 1 -106.24 32.17 -35.99
CA MET A 1 -105.20 32.78 -36.86
C MET A 1 -104.02 33.16 -36.00
N GLU A 2 -102.84 33.22 -36.63
CA GLU A 2 -101.54 33.68 -36.11
C GLU A 2 -100.57 32.61 -35.56
N THR A 3 -99.89 32.04 -36.55
CA THR A 3 -98.47 31.69 -36.70
C THR A 3 -97.44 32.05 -35.60
N VAL A 4 -96.77 30.98 -35.14
CA VAL A 4 -95.31 30.74 -35.10
C VAL A 4 -94.35 31.91 -34.77
N SER A 5 -93.69 31.77 -33.61
CA SER A 5 -92.26 32.13 -33.46
C SER A 5 -91.58 31.12 -32.52
N ARG A 6 -90.75 30.25 -33.08
CA ARG A 6 -89.89 29.30 -32.36
C ARG A 6 -88.54 29.99 -32.10
N GLY A 7 -88.28 30.36 -30.84
CA GLY A 7 -86.93 30.69 -30.35
C GLY A 7 -86.10 29.41 -30.12
N PRO A 8 -84.76 29.49 -30.17
CA PRO A 8 -83.89 28.32 -30.11
C PRO A 8 -83.85 27.75 -28.69
N PHE A 9 -84.18 26.46 -28.59
CA PHE A 9 -84.02 25.64 -27.40
C PHE A 9 -82.52 25.41 -27.19
N VAL A 10 -81.89 26.19 -26.31
CA VAL A 10 -80.53 25.93 -25.83
C VAL A 10 -80.62 24.72 -24.91
N SER A 11 -80.36 23.53 -25.45
CA SER A 11 -80.11 22.32 -24.68
C SER A 11 -78.79 22.48 -23.94
N ILE A 12 -78.88 22.89 -22.67
CA ILE A 12 -77.79 22.76 -21.71
C ILE A 12 -77.60 21.25 -21.50
N LEU A 13 -76.64 20.67 -22.24
CA LEU A 13 -76.04 19.39 -21.88
C LEU A 13 -75.40 19.56 -20.48
N PRO A 14 -75.59 18.62 -19.55
CA PRO A 14 -74.88 18.67 -18.28
C PRO A 14 -73.38 18.54 -18.56
N GLU A 15 -72.60 19.44 -17.97
CA GLU A 15 -71.15 19.30 -17.85
C GLU A 15 -70.83 17.90 -17.35
N SER A 16 -70.36 17.02 -18.25
CA SER A 16 -69.67 15.80 -17.87
C SER A 16 -68.38 16.24 -17.21
N GLN A 17 -68.43 16.52 -15.91
CA GLN A 17 -67.27 16.62 -15.06
C GLN A 17 -66.50 15.31 -15.23
N PHE A 18 -65.39 15.35 -15.99
CA PHE A 18 -64.34 14.35 -15.90
C PHE A 18 -63.78 14.42 -14.48
N TYR A 19 -64.47 13.78 -13.55
CA TYR A 19 -63.99 13.55 -12.20
C TYR A 19 -62.86 12.54 -12.30
N VAL A 20 -61.64 13.04 -12.53
CA VAL A 20 -60.44 12.23 -12.33
C VAL A 20 -60.34 12.03 -10.83
N PRO A 21 -60.55 10.80 -10.30
CA PRO A 21 -60.54 10.57 -8.87
C PRO A 21 -59.19 11.04 -8.32
N ARG A 22 -59.19 11.74 -7.18
CA ARG A 22 -57.95 12.25 -6.52
C ARG A 22 -56.86 11.17 -6.40
N ALA A 23 -57.25 9.91 -6.29
CA ALA A 23 -56.35 8.76 -6.30
C ALA A 23 -55.54 8.63 -7.61
N ALA A 24 -56.15 8.86 -8.78
CA ALA A 24 -55.47 8.81 -10.08
C ALA A 24 -54.47 9.97 -10.24
N LEU A 25 -54.80 11.17 -9.74
CA LEU A 25 -53.88 12.31 -9.74
C LEU A 25 -52.67 12.05 -8.82
N ALA A 26 -52.91 11.45 -7.65
CA ALA A 26 -51.84 11.06 -6.72
C ALA A 26 -50.88 10.01 -7.33
N LEU A 27 -51.41 9.00 -8.03
CA LEU A 27 -50.61 7.99 -8.71
C LEU A 27 -49.76 8.56 -9.84
N LEU A 28 -50.29 9.49 -10.64
CA LEU A 28 -49.54 10.19 -11.69
C LEU A 28 -48.39 11.04 -11.11
N THR A 29 -48.64 11.74 -9.99
CA THR A 29 -47.58 12.51 -9.31
C THR A 29 -46.49 11.62 -8.71
N ALA A 30 -46.85 10.47 -8.14
CA ALA A 30 -45.88 9.51 -7.61
C ALA A 30 -45.03 8.88 -8.72
N ALA A 31 -45.63 8.52 -9.86
CA ALA A 31 -44.91 8.00 -11.02
C ALA A 31 -43.93 9.03 -11.61
N GLY A 32 -44.33 10.30 -11.68
CA GLY A 32 -43.45 11.40 -12.11
C GLY A 32 -42.26 11.65 -11.17
N LEU A 33 -42.47 11.56 -9.86
CA LEU A 33 -41.37 11.68 -8.89
C LEU A 33 -40.39 10.50 -8.95
N MET A 34 -40.90 9.28 -9.21
CA MET A 34 -40.07 8.09 -9.38
C MET A 34 -39.22 8.17 -10.67
N SER A 35 -39.77 8.67 -11.78
CA SER A 35 -39.01 8.82 -13.02
C SER A 35 -37.92 9.89 -12.91
N LEU A 36 -38.20 11.01 -12.23
CA LEU A 36 -37.21 12.04 -11.91
C LEU A 36 -36.11 11.49 -10.99
N GLY A 37 -36.46 10.69 -9.97
CA GLY A 37 -35.50 10.05 -9.09
C GLY A 37 -34.53 9.11 -9.83
N ILE A 38 -35.04 8.31 -10.78
CA ILE A 38 -34.23 7.42 -11.62
C ILE A 38 -33.31 8.22 -12.55
N SER A 39 -33.79 9.31 -13.15
CA SER A 39 -32.99 10.19 -14.01
C SER A 39 -31.83 10.86 -13.23
N ILE A 40 -32.10 11.38 -12.03
CA ILE A 40 -31.08 11.98 -11.17
C ILE A 40 -30.08 10.91 -10.72
N TYR A 41 -30.53 9.71 -10.36
CA TYR A 41 -29.64 8.61 -9.99
C TYR A 41 -28.69 8.23 -11.14
N ASN A 42 -29.22 8.08 -12.36
CA ASN A 42 -28.43 7.73 -13.53
C ASN A 42 -27.40 8.82 -13.88
N THR A 43 -27.77 10.10 -13.82
CA THR A 43 -26.82 11.21 -14.08
C THR A 43 -25.71 11.30 -13.04
N VAL A 44 -26.00 11.02 -11.76
CA VAL A 44 -24.99 10.97 -10.69
C VAL A 44 -24.03 9.79 -10.89
N GLN A 45 -24.55 8.61 -11.25
CA GLN A 45 -23.72 7.44 -11.54
C GLN A 45 -22.79 7.68 -12.75
N VAL A 46 -23.32 8.26 -13.84
CA VAL A 46 -22.52 8.57 -15.04
C VAL A 46 -21.40 9.58 -14.73
N LYS A 47 -21.67 10.61 -13.93
CA LYS A 47 -20.64 11.58 -13.49
C LYS A 47 -19.58 10.94 -12.58
N ALA A 48 -19.97 10.01 -11.71
CA ALA A 48 -19.03 9.29 -10.86
C ALA A 48 -18.09 8.38 -11.67
N VAL A 49 -18.65 7.67 -12.67
CA VAL A 49 -17.88 6.83 -13.59
C VAL A 49 -16.92 7.67 -14.44
N ALA A 50 -17.37 8.81 -14.99
CA ALA A 50 -16.52 9.73 -15.76
C ALA A 50 -15.33 10.25 -14.93
N LYS A 51 -15.58 10.65 -13.67
CA LYS A 51 -14.52 11.08 -12.75
C LYS A 51 -13.53 9.95 -12.39
N GLN A 52 -14.01 8.71 -12.36
CA GLN A 52 -13.15 7.55 -12.13
C GLN A 52 -12.28 7.24 -13.35
N SER A 53 -12.81 7.34 -14.57
CA SER A 53 -12.03 7.16 -15.80
C SER A 53 -10.95 8.23 -15.97
N GLU A 54 -11.23 9.49 -15.62
CA GLU A 54 -10.21 10.56 -15.64
C GLU A 54 -9.06 10.27 -14.67
N ARG A 55 -9.36 9.80 -13.45
CA ARG A 55 -8.33 9.40 -12.47
C ARG A 55 -7.48 8.23 -12.97
N MET A 56 -8.11 7.24 -13.60
CA MET A 56 -7.39 6.12 -14.20
C MET A 56 -6.49 6.57 -15.35
N ALA A 57 -6.95 7.47 -16.21
CA ALA A 57 -6.13 8.03 -17.29
C ALA A 57 -4.91 8.80 -16.76
N THR A 58 -5.07 9.60 -15.70
CA THR A 58 -3.94 10.29 -15.06
C THR A 58 -2.92 9.33 -14.45
N GLU A 59 -3.38 8.20 -13.90
CA GLU A 59 -2.48 7.20 -13.31
C GLU A 59 -1.74 6.41 -14.38
N ILE A 60 -2.40 6.08 -15.50
CA ILE A 60 -1.76 5.45 -16.67
C ILE A 60 -0.65 6.35 -17.22
N ASN A 61 -0.90 7.66 -17.36
CA ASN A 61 0.10 8.61 -17.83
C ASN A 61 1.31 8.71 -16.87
N ARG A 62 1.08 8.74 -15.55
CA ARG A 62 2.16 8.68 -14.55
C ARG A 62 3.00 7.42 -14.66
N ILE A 63 2.35 6.26 -14.85
CA ILE A 63 3.04 4.98 -15.03
C ILE A 63 3.88 5.02 -16.32
N ALA A 64 3.33 5.55 -17.42
CA ALA A 64 4.04 5.68 -18.68
C ALA A 64 5.28 6.59 -18.58
N GLU A 65 5.17 7.76 -17.94
CA GLU A 65 6.30 8.67 -17.67
C GLU A 65 7.38 8.00 -16.81
N SER A 66 6.96 7.26 -15.77
CA SER A 66 7.89 6.49 -14.94
C SER A 66 8.66 5.43 -15.75
N GLN A 67 7.99 4.74 -16.69
CA GLN A 67 8.66 3.77 -17.57
C GLN A 67 9.64 4.45 -18.53
N GLU A 68 9.31 5.63 -19.07
CA GLU A 68 10.22 6.38 -19.94
C GLU A 68 11.50 6.82 -19.20
N HIS A 69 11.38 7.27 -17.96
CA HIS A 69 12.55 7.60 -17.14
C HIS A 69 13.46 6.39 -16.89
N THR A 70 12.89 5.21 -16.66
CA THR A 70 13.69 3.98 -16.48
C THR A 70 14.40 3.56 -17.76
N THR A 71 13.72 3.58 -18.91
CA THR A 71 14.29 3.21 -20.22
C THR A 71 15.37 4.20 -20.66
N ARG A 72 15.21 5.51 -20.41
CA ARG A 72 16.23 6.53 -20.67
C ARG A 72 17.48 6.33 -19.81
N ALA A 73 17.31 5.94 -18.54
CA ALA A 73 18.44 5.65 -17.67
C ALA A 73 19.19 4.36 -18.10
N LEU A 74 18.48 3.35 -18.59
CA LEU A 74 19.08 2.13 -19.13
C LEU A 74 19.88 2.41 -20.41
N ARG A 75 19.40 3.29 -21.31
CA ARG A 75 20.17 3.73 -22.49
C ARG A 75 21.48 4.40 -22.11
N LYS A 76 21.48 5.33 -21.15
CA LYS A 76 22.71 6.00 -20.68
C LYS A 76 23.72 5.02 -20.08
N LEU A 77 23.25 3.98 -19.40
CA LEU A 77 24.11 2.90 -18.89
C LEU A 77 24.69 2.06 -20.04
N ALA A 78 23.90 1.74 -21.05
CA ALA A 78 24.37 1.01 -22.23
C ALA A 78 25.40 1.83 -23.03
N GLU A 79 25.22 3.13 -23.17
CA GLU A 79 26.19 4.05 -23.79
C GLU A 79 27.51 4.09 -23.00
N GLY A 80 27.43 4.19 -21.67
CA GLY A 80 28.61 4.13 -20.79
C GLY A 80 29.34 2.78 -20.88
N PHE A 81 28.61 1.68 -20.99
CA PHE A 81 29.19 0.35 -21.17
C PHE A 81 29.89 0.20 -22.51
N ASN A 82 29.28 0.68 -23.60
CA ASN A 82 29.88 0.67 -24.93
C ASN A 82 31.19 1.47 -24.99
N TYR A 83 31.25 2.66 -24.36
CA TYR A 83 32.48 3.45 -24.27
C TYR A 83 33.60 2.71 -23.54
N LEU A 84 33.27 2.05 -22.43
CA LEU A 84 34.25 1.25 -21.69
C LEU A 84 34.81 0.11 -22.55
N THR A 85 33.94 -0.61 -23.27
CA THR A 85 34.36 -1.75 -24.08
C THR A 85 35.15 -1.38 -25.32
N THR A 86 34.81 -0.27 -26.00
CA THR A 86 35.46 0.08 -27.28
C THR A 86 36.69 0.96 -27.12
N VAL A 87 36.77 1.77 -26.06
CA VAL A 87 37.86 2.75 -25.89
C VAL A 87 38.81 2.35 -24.78
N THR A 88 38.31 2.07 -23.58
CA THR A 88 39.19 1.92 -22.40
C THR A 88 39.86 0.56 -22.30
N ILE A 89 39.16 -0.53 -22.63
CA ILE A 89 39.73 -1.89 -22.55
C ILE A 89 40.90 -2.06 -23.55
N PRO A 90 40.79 -1.68 -24.83
CA PRO A 90 41.91 -1.82 -25.77
C PRO A 90 43.13 -0.96 -25.41
N ALA A 91 42.91 0.24 -24.87
CA ALA A 91 44.00 1.12 -24.44
C ALA A 91 44.77 0.54 -23.22
N ILE A 92 44.06 -0.08 -22.28
CA ILE A 92 44.68 -0.76 -21.13
C ILE A 92 45.43 -2.02 -21.61
N GLU A 93 44.86 -2.79 -22.53
CA GLU A 93 45.55 -3.96 -23.11
C GLU A 93 46.84 -3.57 -23.84
N GLN A 94 46.85 -2.45 -24.56
CA GLN A 94 48.07 -1.91 -25.19
C GLN A 94 49.13 -1.52 -24.14
N GLN A 95 48.73 -0.82 -23.06
CA GLN A 95 49.67 -0.45 -21.99
C GLN A 95 50.25 -1.68 -21.28
N ILE A 96 49.44 -2.71 -21.03
CA ILE A 96 49.90 -3.96 -20.42
C ILE A 96 50.89 -4.68 -21.35
N ASN A 97 50.61 -4.73 -22.65
CA ASN A 97 51.51 -5.35 -23.63
C ASN A 97 52.86 -4.63 -23.71
N ILE A 98 52.89 -3.30 -23.62
CA ILE A 98 54.12 -2.50 -23.56
C ILE A 98 54.93 -2.86 -22.31
N LEU A 99 54.30 -2.86 -21.13
CA LEU A 99 54.95 -3.19 -19.85
C LEU A 99 55.44 -4.65 -19.80
N CYS A 100 54.72 -5.58 -20.41
CA CYS A 100 55.09 -7.00 -20.46
C CYS A 100 56.26 -7.29 -21.39
N ASN A 101 56.53 -6.45 -22.40
CA ASN A 101 57.64 -6.65 -23.34
C ASN A 101 59.02 -6.37 -22.73
N GLU A 102 59.10 -5.67 -21.60
CA GLU A 102 60.36 -5.41 -20.88
C GLU A 102 60.83 -6.62 -20.04
N VAL A 103 60.00 -7.66 -19.89
CA VAL A 103 60.33 -8.86 -19.09
C VAL A 103 60.93 -9.94 -19.98
N SER A 104 62.20 -10.28 -19.75
CA SER A 104 63.05 -11.11 -20.63
C SER A 104 62.63 -12.59 -20.74
N CYS A 105 61.82 -13.11 -19.81
CA CYS A 105 61.36 -14.51 -19.83
C CYS A 105 59.86 -14.65 -20.09
N VAL A 106 59.49 -15.48 -21.09
CA VAL A 106 58.11 -15.67 -21.58
C VAL A 106 57.18 -16.26 -20.50
N ALA A 107 57.71 -17.13 -19.63
CA ALA A 107 56.94 -17.74 -18.56
C ALA A 107 56.53 -16.74 -17.47
N MET A 108 57.46 -15.86 -17.04
CA MET A 108 57.15 -14.79 -16.09
C MET A 108 56.20 -13.75 -16.71
N ARG A 109 56.35 -13.46 -18.01
CA ARG A 109 55.44 -12.56 -18.73
C ARG A 109 53.99 -13.06 -18.70
N ASN A 110 53.77 -14.34 -18.99
CA ASN A 110 52.43 -14.93 -18.97
C ASN A 110 51.84 -14.98 -17.56
N GLN A 111 52.67 -15.25 -16.54
CA GLN A 111 52.23 -15.27 -15.15
C GLN A 111 51.84 -13.86 -14.64
N VAL A 112 52.66 -12.85 -14.97
CA VAL A 112 52.38 -11.44 -14.64
C VAL A 112 51.15 -10.93 -15.38
N PHE A 113 50.99 -11.27 -16.67
CA PHE A 113 49.81 -10.91 -17.47
C PHE A 113 48.51 -11.50 -16.89
N MET A 114 48.52 -12.78 -16.52
CA MET A 114 47.34 -13.45 -15.95
C MET A 114 46.97 -12.87 -14.58
N GLU A 115 47.95 -12.56 -13.74
CA GLU A 115 47.72 -11.97 -12.42
C GLU A 115 47.23 -10.51 -12.51
N LEU A 116 47.77 -9.71 -13.43
CA LEU A 116 47.27 -8.36 -13.73
C LEU A 116 45.83 -8.39 -14.25
N ASN A 117 45.52 -9.28 -15.19
CA ASN A 117 44.16 -9.44 -15.70
C ASN A 117 43.18 -9.90 -14.63
N ARG A 118 43.60 -10.81 -13.74
CA ARG A 118 42.80 -11.23 -12.59
C ARG A 118 42.51 -10.05 -11.66
N ARG A 119 43.52 -9.24 -11.32
CA ARG A 119 43.37 -8.06 -10.45
C ARG A 119 42.53 -6.96 -11.08
N LEU A 120 42.68 -6.72 -12.39
CA LEU A 120 41.87 -5.74 -13.12
C LEU A 120 40.41 -6.18 -13.22
N LYS A 121 40.14 -7.46 -13.54
CA LYS A 121 38.78 -8.01 -13.52
C LYS A 121 38.14 -7.91 -12.13
N GLN A 122 38.89 -8.19 -11.07
CA GLN A 122 38.41 -8.03 -9.69
C GLN A 122 38.12 -6.56 -9.34
N ARG A 123 38.99 -5.61 -9.72
CA ARG A 123 38.77 -4.17 -9.48
C ARG A 123 37.60 -3.61 -10.28
N LEU A 124 37.47 -3.98 -11.55
CA LEU A 124 36.33 -3.63 -12.39
C LEU A 124 35.03 -4.24 -11.84
N PHE A 125 35.05 -5.49 -11.39
CA PHE A 125 33.89 -6.11 -10.77
C PHE A 125 33.47 -5.39 -9.48
N VAL A 126 34.43 -5.04 -8.61
CA VAL A 126 34.14 -4.27 -7.39
C VAL A 126 33.65 -2.86 -7.70
N SER A 127 34.20 -2.16 -8.70
CA SER A 127 33.74 -0.80 -9.05
C SER A 127 32.37 -0.81 -9.74
N VAL A 128 32.10 -1.77 -10.62
CA VAL A 128 30.81 -1.94 -11.29
C VAL A 128 29.75 -2.39 -10.30
N THR A 129 30.06 -3.31 -9.38
CA THR A 129 29.11 -3.71 -8.33
C THR A 129 28.90 -2.61 -7.28
N ALA A 130 29.92 -1.82 -6.95
CA ALA A 130 29.77 -0.64 -6.09
C ALA A 130 28.94 0.46 -6.78
N GLY A 131 29.16 0.70 -8.07
CA GLY A 131 28.36 1.63 -8.89
C GLY A 131 26.92 1.15 -9.09
N ALA A 132 26.73 -0.15 -9.33
CA ALA A 132 25.43 -0.78 -9.43
C ALA A 132 24.71 -0.79 -8.08
N ASN A 133 25.38 -1.05 -6.96
CA ASN A 133 24.81 -0.95 -5.61
C ASN A 133 24.53 0.50 -5.21
N ALA A 134 25.36 1.47 -5.60
CA ALA A 134 25.07 2.89 -5.40
C ALA A 134 23.87 3.36 -6.24
N MET A 135 23.73 2.86 -7.47
CA MET A 135 22.54 3.08 -8.30
C MET A 135 21.30 2.34 -7.80
N TYR A 136 21.45 1.11 -7.32
CA TYR A 136 20.38 0.30 -6.75
C TYR A 136 19.90 0.91 -5.44
N ASN A 137 20.80 1.38 -4.57
CA ASN A 137 20.45 2.13 -3.37
C ASN A 137 19.87 3.52 -3.69
N ARG A 138 20.14 4.10 -4.88
CA ARG A 138 19.45 5.31 -5.37
C ARG A 138 18.08 5.04 -6.02
N LYS A 139 17.81 3.83 -6.51
CA LYS A 139 16.58 3.45 -7.25
C LYS A 139 15.63 2.51 -6.49
N VAL A 140 16.10 1.89 -5.41
CA VAL A 140 15.33 1.00 -4.50
C VAL A 140 14.95 1.71 -3.19
N THR A 141 15.04 3.03 -3.18
CA THR A 141 13.97 3.83 -2.61
C THR A 141 13.03 4.20 -3.77
N PRO A 142 11.92 3.48 -4.01
CA PRO A 142 10.72 4.21 -4.37
C PRO A 142 10.55 5.32 -3.31
N ASP A 143 9.96 6.46 -3.67
CA ASP A 143 9.72 7.60 -2.78
C ASP A 143 8.86 7.31 -1.52
N PHE A 144 8.80 6.08 -1.05
CA PHE A 144 8.70 5.78 0.37
C PHE A 144 10.03 6.13 1.05
N LEU A 145 10.25 7.43 1.25
CA LEU A 145 10.98 7.86 2.44
C LEU A 145 10.39 7.10 3.64
N PRO A 146 11.20 6.64 4.61
CA PRO A 146 10.64 6.25 5.89
C PRO A 146 9.75 7.41 6.36
N PRO A 147 8.60 7.15 7.00
CA PRO A 147 7.68 8.20 7.45
C PRO A 147 8.35 9.31 8.30
N SER A 148 9.61 9.13 8.71
CA SER A 148 10.44 10.12 9.38
C SER A 148 11.00 11.25 8.49
N GLU A 149 11.00 11.16 7.15
CA GLU A 149 11.72 12.13 6.30
C GLU A 149 10.93 12.78 5.15
N ILE A 150 9.62 12.51 4.96
CA ILE A 150 8.77 13.29 4.03
C ILE A 150 8.55 14.70 4.60
N LYS A 151 9.49 15.61 4.33
CA LYS A 151 9.33 17.06 4.47
C LYS A 151 9.26 17.73 3.10
N THR A 152 8.30 17.34 2.27
CA THR A 152 7.92 18.09 1.07
C THR A 152 6.73 19.00 1.37
N LYS A 153 7.04 20.27 1.64
CA LYS A 153 6.30 21.49 1.27
C LYS A 153 4.81 21.66 1.60
N LEU A 154 4.19 20.78 2.37
CA LEU A 154 2.98 21.10 3.15
C LEU A 154 3.26 20.67 4.58
N MET A 155 3.45 21.63 5.48
CA MET A 155 3.54 21.35 6.92
C MET A 155 2.33 20.49 7.28
N THR A 156 2.56 19.24 7.64
CA THR A 156 1.48 18.36 8.06
C THR A 156 0.88 18.94 9.35
N ARG A 157 -0.42 18.70 9.58
CA ARG A 157 -1.11 19.17 10.80
C ARG A 157 -0.45 18.67 12.09
N GLU A 158 0.34 17.60 12.01
CA GLU A 158 1.10 17.00 13.12
C GLU A 158 2.42 17.73 13.38
N ASP A 159 3.08 18.26 12.34
CA ASP A 159 4.27 19.12 12.47
C ASP A 159 3.93 20.53 13.01
N MET A 160 2.68 20.99 12.86
CA MET A 160 2.25 22.32 13.30
C MET A 160 1.96 22.44 14.81
N ALA A 161 1.96 21.36 15.59
CA ALA A 161 1.69 21.42 17.02
C ALA A 161 2.97 21.17 17.83
N GLY A 162 3.89 22.14 17.84
CA GLY A 162 5.12 22.04 18.62
C GLY A 162 6.27 21.35 17.88
N SER A 163 6.48 21.74 16.62
CA SER A 163 7.66 21.36 15.84
C SER A 163 8.95 21.63 16.63
N ILE A 164 9.95 20.76 16.50
CA ILE A 164 11.29 20.97 17.09
C ILE A 164 11.85 22.35 16.71
N TYR A 165 11.57 22.80 15.49
CA TYR A 165 12.00 24.11 14.99
C TYR A 165 11.27 25.28 15.68
N GLU A 166 9.96 25.18 15.88
CA GLU A 166 9.18 26.20 16.60
C GLU A 166 9.65 26.30 18.06
N LYS A 167 9.89 25.15 18.71
CA LYS A 167 10.44 25.06 20.07
C LYS A 167 11.81 25.73 20.17
N GLY A 168 12.71 25.43 19.22
CA GLY A 168 14.03 26.06 19.14
C GLY A 168 13.97 27.58 18.95
N LYS A 169 13.01 28.10 18.16
CA LYS A 169 12.77 29.55 18.04
C LYS A 169 12.29 30.17 19.34
N ILE A 170 11.36 29.53 20.05
CA ILE A 170 10.90 30.01 21.36
C ILE A 170 12.08 30.09 22.33
N GLU A 171 12.93 29.06 22.36
CA GLU A 171 14.11 29.02 23.22
C GLU A 171 15.16 30.09 22.86
N ALA A 172 15.42 30.31 21.56
CA ALA A 172 16.32 31.36 21.10
C ALA A 172 15.82 32.74 21.55
N PHE A 173 14.57 33.09 21.26
CA PHE A 173 14.02 34.38 21.67
C PHE A 173 13.88 34.53 23.19
N HIS A 174 13.65 33.43 23.92
CA HIS A 174 13.61 33.45 25.37
C HIS A 174 15.00 33.71 25.97
N ARG A 175 16.06 33.12 25.39
CA ARG A 175 17.46 33.42 25.75
C ARG A 175 17.81 34.88 25.50
N ASP A 176 17.29 35.46 24.42
CA ASP A 176 17.42 36.87 24.08
C ASP A 176 16.54 37.80 24.94
N LYS A 177 15.88 37.28 25.98
CA LYS A 177 14.97 38.00 26.91
C LYS A 177 13.83 38.75 26.20
N VAL A 178 13.41 38.31 25.02
CA VAL A 178 12.27 38.89 24.30
C VAL A 178 10.98 38.59 25.09
N GLY A 179 10.10 39.59 25.20
CA GLY A 179 8.83 39.44 25.91
C GLY A 179 7.93 38.36 25.28
N ILE A 180 7.22 37.58 26.10
CA ILE A 180 6.42 36.41 25.65
C ILE A 180 5.42 36.75 24.53
N ARG A 181 4.76 37.92 24.61
CA ARG A 181 3.82 38.39 23.57
C ARG A 181 4.51 38.69 22.24
N GLU A 182 5.73 39.20 22.29
CA GLU A 182 6.55 39.49 21.12
C GLU A 182 7.05 38.19 20.46
N ILE A 183 7.51 37.24 21.27
CA ILE A 183 7.85 35.87 20.81
C ILE A 183 6.65 35.25 20.08
N ALA A 184 5.47 35.34 20.68
CA ALA A 184 4.24 34.81 20.11
C ALA A 184 3.88 35.46 18.76
N ARG A 185 4.06 36.79 18.63
CA ARG A 185 3.84 37.52 17.38
C ARG A 185 4.82 37.09 16.28
N ARG A 186 6.12 36.99 16.61
CA ARG A 186 7.17 36.58 15.66
C ARG A 186 7.01 35.15 15.15
N ILE A 187 6.46 34.26 15.99
CA ILE A 187 6.23 32.84 15.65
C ILE A 187 4.83 32.63 15.05
N GLY A 188 3.91 33.59 15.17
CA GLY A 188 2.53 33.48 14.69
C GLY A 188 1.67 32.53 15.55
N ARG A 189 1.92 32.48 16.86
CA ARG A 189 1.20 31.62 17.81
C ARG A 189 0.54 32.43 18.92
N SER A 190 -0.40 31.79 19.64
CA SER A 190 -0.97 32.40 20.84
C SER A 190 0.08 32.53 21.94
N HIS A 191 0.08 33.66 22.65
CA HIS A 191 0.96 33.87 23.79
C HIS A 191 0.81 32.78 24.86
N GLN A 192 -0.38 32.19 25.00
CA GLN A 192 -0.66 31.12 25.95
C GLN A 192 0.09 29.83 25.59
N VAL A 193 0.28 29.56 24.29
CA VAL A 193 1.04 28.40 23.81
C VAL A 193 2.51 28.55 24.18
N VAL A 194 3.08 29.74 23.91
CA VAL A 194 4.47 30.07 24.27
C VAL A 194 4.66 30.01 25.80
N LEU A 195 3.73 30.57 26.57
CA LEU A 195 3.75 30.53 28.03
C LEU A 195 3.70 29.09 28.56
N THR A 196 2.80 28.26 28.02
CA THR A 196 2.65 26.86 28.44
C THR A 196 3.90 26.04 28.09
N TYR A 197 4.53 26.33 26.95
CA TYR A 197 5.80 25.74 26.56
C TYR A 197 6.92 26.13 27.54
N LEU A 198 7.12 27.42 27.80
CA LEU A 198 8.19 27.91 28.67
C LEU A 198 8.02 27.44 30.13
N LYS A 199 6.78 27.28 30.62
CA LYS A 199 6.49 26.71 31.94
C LYS A 199 6.93 25.26 32.09
N ASN A 200 6.82 24.46 31.03
CA ASN A 200 7.24 23.06 31.04
C ASN A 200 7.70 22.61 29.64
N PRO A 201 8.94 22.95 29.24
CA PRO A 201 9.45 22.64 27.91
C PRO A 201 9.59 21.13 27.71
N SER A 202 10.00 20.43 28.77
CA SER A 202 10.18 18.98 28.78
C SER A 202 8.87 18.20 28.56
N GLY A 203 7.74 18.69 29.09
CA GLY A 203 6.44 18.02 29.04
C GLY A 203 5.54 18.46 27.87
N TYR A 204 5.91 19.50 27.14
CA TYR A 204 5.05 20.08 26.12
C TYR A 204 4.79 19.11 24.94
N GLY A 205 3.52 18.84 24.67
CA GLY A 205 3.07 17.93 23.61
C GLY A 205 3.22 16.44 23.95
N LYS A 206 3.73 16.08 25.14
CA LYS A 206 3.84 14.68 25.58
C LYS A 206 2.53 14.11 26.12
N ASN A 207 1.62 14.99 26.55
CA ASN A 207 0.32 14.60 27.08
C ASN A 207 -0.60 14.11 25.95
N ARG A 208 -0.57 12.80 25.71
CA ARG A 208 -1.50 12.14 24.79
C ARG A 208 -2.84 11.93 25.47
N LYS A 209 -3.93 12.22 24.76
CA LYS A 209 -5.27 11.87 25.24
C LYS A 209 -5.35 10.35 25.43
N LYS A 210 -5.98 9.90 26.51
CA LYS A 210 -6.24 8.48 26.73
C LYS A 210 -7.02 7.93 25.52
N PRO A 211 -6.65 6.75 25.00
CA PRO A 211 -7.35 6.17 23.87
C PRO A 211 -8.80 5.87 24.24
N ARG A 212 -9.67 5.84 23.23
CA ARG A 212 -11.06 5.41 23.41
C ARG A 212 -11.09 3.97 23.94
N LYS A 213 -11.93 3.72 24.95
CA LYS A 213 -12.13 2.36 25.49
C LYS A 213 -12.61 1.41 24.38
N SER A 214 -12.04 0.20 24.31
CA SER A 214 -12.48 -0.80 23.35
C SER A 214 -13.85 -1.36 23.73
N LYS A 215 -14.66 -1.70 22.72
CA LYS A 215 -15.95 -2.39 22.92
C LYS A 215 -15.81 -3.79 23.52
N LEU A 216 -14.66 -4.43 23.28
CA LEU A 216 -14.33 -5.73 23.84
C LEU A 216 -13.48 -5.57 25.09
N SER A 217 -13.82 -6.31 26.13
CA SER A 217 -13.02 -6.52 27.33
C SER A 217 -11.79 -7.40 27.04
N GLY A 218 -10.82 -7.38 27.96
CA GLY A 218 -9.65 -8.26 27.86
C GLY A 218 -10.02 -9.75 27.89
N ARG A 219 -11.08 -10.12 28.61
CA ARG A 219 -11.58 -11.51 28.69
C ARG A 219 -12.15 -11.96 27.35
N GLU A 220 -13.04 -11.19 26.76
CA GLU A 220 -13.66 -11.53 25.47
C GLU A 220 -12.60 -11.64 24.36
N LYS A 221 -11.58 -10.77 24.36
CA LYS A 221 -10.46 -10.89 23.40
C LYS A 221 -9.74 -12.23 23.53
N ARG A 222 -9.43 -12.67 24.76
CA ARG A 222 -8.80 -13.98 25.02
C ARG A 222 -9.71 -15.13 24.60
N GLU A 223 -11.00 -15.00 24.83
CA GLU A 223 -11.98 -16.03 24.49
C GLU A 223 -12.18 -16.17 22.97
N ILE A 224 -12.18 -15.06 22.24
CA ILE A 224 -12.12 -15.05 20.76
C ILE A 224 -10.90 -15.84 20.28
N VAL A 225 -9.72 -15.54 20.82
CA VAL A 225 -8.46 -16.20 20.43
C VAL A 225 -8.50 -17.69 20.76
N ARG A 226 -8.93 -18.06 21.97
CA ARG A 226 -9.05 -19.47 22.41
C ARG A 226 -9.99 -20.27 21.52
N THR A 227 -11.18 -19.73 21.24
CA THR A 227 -12.19 -20.37 20.38
C THR A 227 -11.68 -20.53 18.94
N ALA A 228 -10.98 -19.51 18.43
CA ALA A 228 -10.38 -19.55 17.10
C ALA A 228 -9.16 -20.49 17.00
N SER A 229 -8.45 -20.75 18.09
CA SER A 229 -7.31 -21.66 18.15
C SER A 229 -7.75 -23.12 18.09
N ASN A 230 -8.79 -23.45 18.85
CA ASN A 230 -9.24 -24.83 19.01
C ASN A 230 -10.16 -25.29 17.86
N SER A 231 -10.51 -24.40 16.92
CA SER A 231 -11.49 -24.72 15.87
C SER A 231 -11.27 -23.97 14.55
N GLN A 232 -11.77 -24.52 13.45
CA GLN A 232 -11.80 -23.88 12.13
C GLN A 232 -13.05 -23.00 11.91
N LYS A 233 -13.63 -22.46 12.99
CA LYS A 233 -14.86 -21.67 12.93
C LYS A 233 -14.67 -20.36 12.16
N SER A 234 -15.68 -19.99 11.38
CA SER A 234 -15.76 -18.68 10.74
C SER A 234 -15.95 -17.55 11.76
N LEU A 235 -15.65 -16.31 11.36
CA LEU A 235 -15.84 -15.15 12.24
C LEU A 235 -17.30 -14.97 12.69
N LYS A 236 -18.26 -15.33 11.83
CA LYS A 236 -19.69 -15.27 12.15
C LYS A 236 -20.06 -16.30 13.21
N GLN A 237 -19.54 -17.52 13.08
CA GLN A 237 -19.75 -18.58 14.07
C GLN A 237 -19.13 -18.22 15.42
N ILE A 238 -17.90 -17.70 15.44
CA ILE A 238 -17.26 -17.24 16.68
C ILE A 238 -18.09 -16.12 17.35
N LYS A 239 -18.61 -15.18 16.55
CA LYS A 239 -19.51 -14.13 17.08
C LYS A 239 -20.76 -14.71 17.73
N GLN A 240 -21.40 -15.67 17.08
CA GLN A 240 -22.64 -16.30 17.55
C GLN A 240 -22.40 -17.15 18.79
N GLU A 241 -21.35 -17.97 18.79
CA GLU A 241 -20.99 -18.82 19.93
C GLU A 241 -20.68 -18.02 21.19
N LEU A 242 -19.97 -16.89 21.03
CA LEU A 242 -19.60 -16.02 22.14
C LEU A 242 -20.65 -14.94 22.44
N ASN A 243 -21.79 -14.93 21.71
CA ASN A 243 -22.87 -13.94 21.84
C ASN A 243 -22.37 -12.47 21.88
N LEU A 244 -21.37 -12.14 21.07
CA LEU A 244 -20.73 -10.82 21.13
C LEU A 244 -21.50 -9.77 20.34
N ASN A 245 -21.78 -8.62 20.96
CA ASN A 245 -22.39 -7.46 20.28
C ASN A 245 -21.36 -6.58 19.55
N VAL A 246 -20.54 -7.17 18.67
CA VAL A 246 -19.56 -6.46 17.85
C VAL A 246 -19.67 -6.83 16.37
N CYS A 247 -19.06 -6.03 15.49
CA CYS A 247 -18.98 -6.38 14.09
C CYS A 247 -17.92 -7.47 13.86
N ARG A 248 -18.06 -8.23 12.77
CA ARG A 248 -17.12 -9.30 12.38
C ARG A 248 -15.69 -8.78 12.23
N GLU A 249 -15.55 -7.52 11.82
CA GLU A 249 -14.27 -6.88 11.59
C GLU A 249 -13.49 -6.65 12.89
N THR A 250 -14.18 -6.32 13.99
CA THR A 250 -13.54 -6.21 15.31
C THR A 250 -12.95 -7.55 15.75
N ILE A 251 -13.67 -8.65 15.52
CA ILE A 251 -13.19 -10.01 15.83
C ILE A 251 -11.97 -10.35 14.95
N ARG A 252 -12.02 -10.03 13.65
CA ARG A 252 -10.88 -10.18 12.75
C ARG A 252 -9.66 -9.40 13.24
N GLN A 253 -9.82 -8.14 13.62
CA GLN A 253 -8.73 -7.31 14.14
C GLN A 253 -8.08 -7.94 15.39
N VAL A 254 -8.88 -8.48 16.32
CA VAL A 254 -8.36 -9.19 17.50
C VAL A 254 -7.53 -10.39 17.09
N LEU A 255 -7.98 -11.19 16.11
CA LEU A 255 -7.23 -12.35 15.63
C LEU A 255 -5.95 -11.97 14.89
N VAL A 256 -5.96 -10.90 14.10
CA VAL A 256 -4.77 -10.41 13.37
C VAL A 256 -3.74 -9.81 14.32
N GLN A 257 -4.19 -9.11 15.37
CA GLN A 257 -3.33 -8.54 16.41
C GLN A 257 -2.75 -9.60 17.35
N SER A 258 -3.34 -10.79 17.41
CA SER A 258 -2.88 -11.88 18.26
C SER A 258 -1.55 -12.44 17.74
N PRO A 259 -0.47 -12.48 18.54
CA PRO A 259 0.80 -13.07 18.13
C PRO A 259 0.75 -14.60 18.04
N TYR A 260 -0.27 -15.22 18.63
CA TYR A 260 -0.35 -16.68 18.81
C TYR A 260 -0.96 -17.43 17.64
N ILE A 261 -1.77 -16.75 16.81
CA ILE A 261 -2.56 -17.43 15.77
C ILE A 261 -2.37 -16.73 14.43
N LYS A 262 -1.88 -17.49 13.44
CA LYS A 262 -1.86 -17.06 12.04
C LYS A 262 -2.89 -17.87 11.26
N ARG A 263 -3.95 -17.22 10.80
CA ARG A 263 -4.94 -17.85 9.93
C ARG A 263 -4.44 -17.84 8.49
N ALA A 264 -4.18 -19.02 7.95
CA ALA A 264 -3.83 -19.23 6.55
C ALA A 264 -4.71 -20.36 5.98
N LYS A 265 -4.87 -20.35 4.66
CA LYS A 265 -5.45 -21.49 3.95
C LYS A 265 -4.38 -22.58 3.89
N LYS A 266 -4.67 -23.76 4.46
CA LYS A 266 -3.79 -24.93 4.29
C LYS A 266 -3.87 -25.39 2.83
N ALA A 267 -2.74 -25.73 2.23
CA ALA A 267 -2.73 -26.43 0.94
C ALA A 267 -3.53 -27.73 1.09
N LYS A 268 -4.35 -28.06 0.08
CA LYS A 268 -5.09 -29.31 0.10
C LYS A 268 -4.09 -30.46 -0.04
N ALA A 269 -4.12 -31.40 0.91
CA ALA A 269 -3.38 -32.64 0.75
C ALA A 269 -3.96 -33.42 -0.45
N PRO A 270 -3.14 -34.14 -1.23
CA PRO A 270 -3.65 -35.04 -2.24
C PRO A 270 -4.54 -36.11 -1.60
N ASN A 271 -5.56 -36.55 -2.32
CA ASN A 271 -6.52 -37.51 -1.80
C ASN A 271 -5.85 -38.89 -1.58
N LEU A 272 -5.97 -39.42 -0.36
CA LEU A 272 -5.48 -40.75 0.00
C LEU A 272 -6.56 -41.79 -0.32
N THR A 273 -6.37 -42.51 -1.41
CA THR A 273 -7.18 -43.70 -1.69
C THR A 273 -6.83 -44.83 -0.72
N PRO A 274 -7.71 -45.81 -0.49
CA PRO A 274 -7.40 -46.95 0.37
C PRO A 274 -6.10 -47.67 -0.03
N SER A 275 -5.83 -47.81 -1.33
CA SER A 275 -4.58 -48.38 -1.85
C SER A 275 -3.34 -47.55 -1.47
N HIS A 276 -3.44 -46.21 -1.47
CA HIS A 276 -2.33 -45.35 -1.00
C HIS A 276 -2.07 -45.53 0.50
N ILE A 277 -3.14 -45.65 1.29
CA ILE A 277 -3.03 -45.86 2.75
C ILE A 277 -2.32 -47.18 3.02
N GLU A 278 -2.76 -48.27 2.38
CA GLU A 278 -2.17 -49.58 2.54
C GLU A 278 -0.69 -49.61 2.11
N ARG A 279 -0.36 -49.06 0.93
CA ARG A 279 1.03 -48.97 0.47
C ARG A 279 1.92 -48.17 1.43
N ARG A 280 1.43 -47.04 1.97
CA ARG A 280 2.17 -46.25 2.97
C ARG A 280 2.38 -47.02 4.27
N LEU A 281 1.37 -47.77 4.69
CA LEU A 281 1.42 -48.56 5.92
C LEU A 281 2.38 -49.75 5.78
N ASN A 282 2.35 -50.43 4.63
CA ASN A 282 3.30 -51.50 4.29
C ASN A 282 4.73 -50.97 4.18
N PHE A 283 4.92 -49.80 3.55
CA PHE A 283 6.22 -49.13 3.50
C PHE A 283 6.73 -48.78 4.91
N ALA A 284 5.87 -48.22 5.77
CA ALA A 284 6.24 -47.90 7.15
C ALA A 284 6.62 -49.16 7.93
N LYS A 285 5.83 -50.24 7.81
CA LYS A 285 6.12 -51.54 8.43
C LYS A 285 7.46 -52.12 7.98
N ALA A 286 7.72 -52.12 6.68
CA ALA A 286 8.96 -52.65 6.10
C ALA A 286 10.20 -51.84 6.50
N ASN A 287 10.05 -50.54 6.79
CA ASN A 287 11.16 -49.65 7.12
C ASN A 287 11.19 -49.23 8.61
N MET A 288 10.42 -49.85 9.50
CA MET A 288 10.40 -49.52 10.93
C MET A 288 11.78 -49.64 11.60
N ASN A 289 12.58 -50.65 11.22
CA ASN A 289 13.90 -50.91 11.78
C ASN A 289 15.06 -50.32 10.95
N ARG A 290 14.75 -49.53 9.91
CA ARG A 290 15.75 -49.03 8.96
C ARG A 290 16.46 -47.79 9.51
N GLN A 291 17.78 -47.84 9.61
CA GLN A 291 18.59 -46.69 10.00
C GLN A 291 18.82 -45.77 8.79
N TRP A 292 17.97 -44.74 8.68
CA TRP A 292 17.97 -43.80 7.56
C TRP A 292 19.24 -42.94 7.44
N THR A 293 20.07 -42.88 8.48
CA THR A 293 21.36 -42.18 8.48
C THR A 293 22.41 -42.84 7.58
N MET A 294 22.29 -44.16 7.35
CA MET A 294 23.21 -44.92 6.50
C MET A 294 22.74 -45.08 5.06
N VAL A 295 21.53 -44.61 4.73
CA VAL A 295 21.01 -44.64 3.37
C VAL A 295 21.46 -43.36 2.67
N SER A 296 22.63 -43.38 2.05
CA SER A 296 23.03 -42.30 1.14
C SER A 296 22.03 -42.24 -0.01
N CYS A 297 21.34 -41.11 -0.15
CA CYS A 297 20.44 -40.86 -1.26
C CYS A 297 21.25 -40.85 -2.56
N GLU A 298 21.36 -42.01 -3.21
CA GLU A 298 21.82 -42.08 -4.58
C GLU A 298 20.84 -41.27 -5.43
N LYS A 299 21.35 -40.17 -5.97
CA LYS A 299 20.60 -39.22 -6.80
C LYS A 299 20.04 -39.98 -8.01
N GLY A 300 18.76 -40.34 -7.97
CA GLY A 300 18.14 -41.02 -9.12
C GLY A 300 16.72 -41.52 -8.92
N VAL A 301 16.25 -41.76 -7.70
CA VAL A 301 14.87 -42.21 -7.47
C VAL A 301 14.05 -41.07 -6.87
N LEU A 302 13.27 -40.41 -7.73
CA LEU A 302 12.24 -39.46 -7.32
C LEU A 302 11.14 -40.24 -6.58
N PHE A 303 11.01 -40.02 -5.27
CA PHE A 303 9.87 -40.44 -4.46
C PHE A 303 8.80 -39.34 -4.41
#